data_AF-A0A967GYB3-F1
#
_entry.id   AF-A0A967GYB3-F1
#
_cell.length_a   1.000
_cell.length_b   1.000
_cell.length_c   1.000
_cell.angle_alpha   90.00
_cell.angle_beta   90.00
_cell.angle_gamma   90.00
#
_symmetry.space_group_name_H-M   'P 1'
#
loop_
_entity.id
_entity.type
_entity.pdbx_description
1 polymer ?
#
loop_
_entity_poly.entity_id
_entity_poly.type
_entity_poly.pdbx_seq_one_letter_code
_entity_poly.pdbx_strand_id
1 'polypeptide(L)'
;KNWINEAGIPGDCPWEEDLEDARRVSGVLGIEFRMIDLIEHYRDRIVDYLLEGYRSGITPNPDVLCNREMKFGVFLDYAQSQGFEAVATGHYARRRNRPDGTADLLRGADPNKD
;
A
#
# COMPACT_ATOMS: atom_id res chain seq x y z
N LYS A 1 8.58 -1.68 3.80
CA LYS A 1 9.51 -0.67 3.25
C LYS A 1 9.24 -0.59 1.76
N ASN A 2 8.93 0.59 1.23
CA ASN A 2 8.63 0.78 -0.20
C ASN A 2 9.71 1.62 -0.90
N TRP A 3 10.36 2.57 -0.20
CA TRP A 3 11.54 3.30 -0.67
C TRP A 3 12.39 3.73 0.53
N ILE A 4 13.71 3.59 0.43
CA ILE A 4 14.69 4.13 1.38
C ILE A 4 15.68 4.94 0.55
N ASN A 5 16.14 6.07 1.10
CA ASN A 5 17.22 6.85 0.53
C ASN A 5 18.56 6.10 0.65
N GLU A 6 18.76 5.11 -0.22
CA GLU A 6 20.02 4.36 -0.32
C GLU A 6 21.16 5.21 -0.89
N ALA A 7 20.85 6.37 -1.48
CA ALA A 7 21.80 7.25 -2.15
C ALA A 7 22.54 8.23 -1.20
N GLY A 8 22.26 8.19 0.10
CA GLY A 8 22.90 9.06 1.08
C GLY A 8 22.60 10.56 0.87
N ILE A 9 21.48 10.88 0.23
CA ILE A 9 21.07 12.27 -0.02
C ILE A 9 20.67 12.88 1.34
N PRO A 10 21.24 14.00 1.79
CA PRO A 10 20.89 14.57 3.09
C PRO A 10 19.41 14.96 3.17
N GLY A 11 18.72 14.52 4.23
CA GLY A 11 17.34 14.89 4.54
C GLY A 11 16.74 13.99 5.62
N ASP A 12 15.86 14.54 6.47
CA ASP A 12 15.09 13.76 7.44
C ASP A 12 14.24 12.75 6.67
N CYS A 13 14.33 11.47 7.05
CA CYS A 13 13.68 10.39 6.33
C CYS A 13 12.31 10.11 6.98
N PRO A 14 11.18 10.51 6.37
CA PRO A 14 9.86 10.47 7.04
C PRO A 14 9.41 9.06 7.46
N TRP A 15 9.99 8.02 6.85
CA TRP A 15 9.63 6.64 7.12
C TRP A 15 9.95 6.17 8.54
N GLU A 16 10.96 6.77 9.21
CA GLU A 16 11.31 6.41 10.59
C GLU A 16 10.22 6.87 11.55
N GLU A 17 9.72 8.10 11.37
CA GLU A 17 8.61 8.65 12.14
C GLU A 17 7.32 7.85 11.90
N ASP A 18 6.98 7.57 10.63
CA ASP A 18 5.81 6.75 10.27
C ASP A 18 5.87 5.35 10.93
N LEU A 19 7.07 4.77 11.00
CA LEU A 19 7.29 3.49 11.65
C LEU A 19 7.08 3.55 13.16
N GLU A 20 7.60 4.59 13.81
CA GLU A 20 7.40 4.81 15.24
C GLU A 20 5.93 5.02 15.58
N ASP A 21 5.21 5.80 14.76
CA ASP A 21 3.79 6.02 14.92
C ASP A 21 2.98 4.73 14.75
N ALA A 22 3.29 3.93 13.72
CA ALA A 22 2.62 2.65 13.51
C ALA A 22 2.87 1.70 14.69
N ARG A 23 4.11 1.60 15.19
CA ARG A 23 4.45 0.81 16.39
C ARG A 23 3.71 1.29 17.62
N ARG A 24 3.66 2.60 17.84
CA ARG A 24 2.97 3.22 19.00
C ARG A 24 1.49 2.93 18.97
N VAL A 25 0.82 3.12 17.82
CA VAL A 25 -0.61 2.83 17.66
C VAL A 25 -0.90 1.34 17.84
N SER A 26 -0.09 0.45 17.26
CA SER A 26 -0.22 -1.00 17.48
C SER A 26 -0.08 -1.38 18.95
N GLY A 27 0.86 -0.75 19.68
CA GLY A 27 1.03 -0.95 21.11
C GLY A 27 -0.18 -0.50 21.94
N VAL A 28 -0.77 0.65 21.61
CA VAL A 28 -2.01 1.14 22.26
C VAL A 28 -3.18 0.19 22.00
N LEU A 29 -3.29 -0.37 20.80
CA LEU A 29 -4.36 -1.30 20.42
C LEU A 29 -4.11 -2.74 20.89
N GLY A 30 -2.90 -3.07 21.34
CA GLY A 30 -2.52 -4.43 21.73
C GLY A 30 -2.45 -5.41 20.56
N ILE A 31 -2.15 -4.94 19.35
CA ILE A 31 -2.02 -5.77 18.14
C ILE A 31 -0.55 -5.97 17.75
N GLU A 32 -0.24 -7.12 17.17
CA GLU A 32 1.10 -7.42 16.67
C GLU A 32 1.47 -6.46 15.52
N PHE A 33 2.69 -5.91 15.58
CA PHE A 33 3.25 -5.07 14.52
C PHE A 33 4.32 -5.85 13.75
N ARG A 34 4.14 -5.96 12.43
CA ARG A 34 5.11 -6.58 11.51
C ARG A 34 5.55 -5.60 10.45
N MET A 35 6.82 -5.71 10.05
CA MET A 35 7.37 -5.00 8.89
C MET A 35 7.82 -6.00 7.85
N ILE A 36 7.48 -5.74 6.60
CA ILE A 36 7.98 -6.45 5.43
C ILE A 36 8.75 -5.49 4.53
N ASP A 37 9.78 -5.99 3.87
CA ASP A 37 10.52 -5.24 2.86
C ASP A 37 10.00 -5.61 1.47
N LEU A 38 9.53 -4.61 0.73
CA LEU A 38 8.96 -4.78 -0.61
C LEU A 38 9.60 -3.79 -1.61
N ILE A 39 10.79 -3.25 -1.28
CA ILE A 39 11.47 -2.23 -2.09
C ILE A 39 11.72 -2.73 -3.52
N GLU A 40 12.24 -3.95 -3.67
CA GLU A 40 12.54 -4.52 -5.00
C GLU A 40 11.27 -4.63 -5.86
N HIS A 41 10.20 -5.19 -5.31
CA HIS A 41 8.90 -5.27 -6.01
C HIS A 41 8.33 -3.88 -6.34
N TYR A 42 8.47 -2.91 -5.45
CA TYR A 42 8.00 -1.54 -5.69
C TYR A 42 8.77 -0.88 -6.83
N ARG A 43 10.10 -1.06 -6.87
CA ARG A 43 10.95 -0.55 -7.93
C ARG A 43 10.54 -1.12 -9.29
N ASP A 44 10.50 -2.44 -9.39
CA ASP A 44 10.23 -3.14 -10.65
C ASP A 44 8.83 -2.85 -11.19
N ARG A 45 7.83 -2.75 -10.31
CA ARG A 45 6.42 -2.63 -10.73
C ARG A 45 5.93 -1.20 -10.85
N ILE A 46 6.46 -0.27 -10.05
CA ILE A 46 5.93 1.11 -9.94
C ILE A 46 6.92 2.11 -10.50
N VAL A 47 8.19 2.05 -10.10
CA VAL A 47 9.21 3.03 -10.53
C VAL A 47 9.50 2.86 -12.02
N ASP A 48 9.71 1.63 -12.49
CA ASP A 48 9.98 1.40 -13.91
C ASP A 48 8.78 1.81 -14.80
N TYR A 49 7.55 1.53 -14.35
CA TYR A 49 6.32 2.00 -15.00
C TYR A 49 6.26 3.54 -15.10
N LEU A 50 6.59 4.25 -14.01
CA LEU A 50 6.64 5.70 -13.99
C LEU A 50 7.66 6.24 -15.00
N LEU A 51 8.88 5.70 -14.97
CA LEU A 51 9.96 6.15 -15.84
C LEU A 51 9.64 5.93 -17.32
N GLU A 52 9.08 4.77 -17.66
CA GLU A 52 8.68 4.46 -19.03
C GLU A 52 7.50 5.33 -19.49
N GLY A 53 6.53 5.58 -18.61
CA GLY A 53 5.43 6.50 -18.89
C GLY A 53 5.92 7.89 -19.25
N TYR A 54 6.82 8.47 -18.44
CA TYR A 54 7.39 9.77 -18.75
C TYR A 54 8.22 9.78 -20.04
N ARG A 55 9.01 8.73 -20.29
CA ARG A 55 9.81 8.61 -21.53
C ARG A 55 8.95 8.54 -22.79
N SER A 56 7.78 7.91 -22.70
CA SER A 56 6.82 7.79 -23.80
C SER A 56 5.88 9.00 -23.93
N GLY A 57 6.06 10.04 -23.11
CA GLY A 57 5.29 11.28 -23.17
C GLY A 57 3.89 11.19 -22.57
N ILE A 58 3.63 10.19 -21.72
CA ILE A 58 2.38 10.10 -20.93
C ILE A 58 2.61 10.57 -19.50
N THR A 59 1.53 10.96 -18.81
CA THR A 59 1.54 11.23 -17.37
C THR A 59 1.00 9.99 -16.64
N PRO A 60 1.87 9.08 -16.15
CA PRO A 60 1.44 7.89 -15.43
C PRO A 60 0.83 8.22 -14.06
N ASN A 61 -0.10 7.39 -13.59
CA ASN A 61 -0.62 7.45 -12.23
C ASN A 61 -0.09 6.24 -11.44
N PRO A 62 0.96 6.40 -10.61
CA PRO A 62 1.58 5.30 -9.91
C PRO A 62 0.71 4.74 -8.79
N ASP A 63 -0.18 5.53 -8.20
CA ASP A 63 -0.99 5.11 -7.06
C ASP A 63 -2.06 4.09 -7.46
N VAL A 64 -2.66 4.27 -8.63
CA VAL A 64 -3.59 3.29 -9.21
C VAL A 64 -2.89 1.95 -9.41
N LEU A 65 -1.67 1.97 -9.94
CA LEU A 65 -0.89 0.75 -10.15
C LEU A 65 -0.40 0.15 -8.82
N CYS A 66 0.02 0.98 -7.87
CA CYS A 66 0.45 0.56 -6.53
C CYS A 66 -0.68 -0.17 -5.78
N ASN A 67 -1.92 0.31 -5.87
CA ASN A 67 -3.06 -0.39 -5.31
C ASN A 67 -3.21 -1.80 -5.90
N ARG A 68 -3.16 -1.91 -7.23
CA ARG A 68 -3.32 -3.20 -7.93
C ARG A 68 -2.16 -4.17 -7.69
N GLU A 69 -0.93 -3.69 -7.86
CA GLU A 69 0.27 -4.53 -7.90
C GLU A 69 0.88 -4.77 -6.52
N MET A 70 0.89 -3.74 -5.66
CA MET A 70 1.57 -3.81 -4.37
C MET A 70 0.58 -4.13 -3.25
N LYS A 71 -0.46 -3.31 -3.05
CA LYS A 71 -1.35 -3.45 -1.88
C LYS A 71 -2.28 -4.65 -1.99
N PHE A 72 -2.91 -4.84 -3.15
CA PHE A 72 -3.81 -5.98 -3.41
C PHE A 72 -3.15 -7.07 -4.27
N GLY A 73 -1.87 -6.91 -4.62
CA GLY A 73 -1.04 -7.95 -5.20
C GLY A 73 -0.06 -8.48 -4.18
N VAL A 74 1.21 -8.06 -4.25
CA VAL A 74 2.32 -8.61 -3.45
C VAL A 74 2.03 -8.68 -1.94
N PHE A 75 1.40 -7.65 -1.36
CA PHE A 75 1.07 -7.65 0.06
C PHE A 75 -0.07 -8.62 0.41
N LEU A 76 -1.08 -8.75 -0.46
CA LEU A 76 -2.16 -9.71 -0.26
C LEU A 76 -1.65 -11.14 -0.36
N ASP A 77 -0.81 -11.43 -1.37
CA ASP A 77 -0.17 -12.73 -1.54
C ASP A 77 0.68 -13.10 -0.32
N TYR A 78 1.47 -12.15 0.19
CA TYR A 78 2.21 -12.31 1.43
C TYR A 78 1.26 -12.62 2.60
N ALA A 79 0.21 -11.84 2.81
CA ALA A 79 -0.72 -12.05 3.92
C ALA A 79 -1.39 -13.43 3.86
N GLN A 80 -1.81 -13.88 2.68
CA GLN A 80 -2.35 -15.22 2.47
C GLN A 80 -1.33 -16.31 2.80
N SER A 81 -0.06 -16.14 2.38
CA SER A 81 1.02 -17.09 2.70
C SER A 81 1.30 -17.23 4.20
N GLN A 82 0.98 -16.18 4.98
CA GLN A 82 1.11 -16.18 6.44
C GLN A 82 -0.14 -16.73 7.14
N GLY A 83 -1.15 -17.16 6.39
CA GLY A 83 -2.40 -17.72 6.92
C GLY A 83 -3.44 -16.69 7.34
N PHE A 84 -3.32 -15.41 6.92
CA PHE A 84 -4.36 -14.42 7.18
C PHE A 84 -5.57 -14.60 6.25
N GLU A 85 -6.77 -14.51 6.80
CA GLU A 85 -8.03 -14.68 6.07
C GLU A 85 -8.43 -13.43 5.28
N ALA A 86 -7.97 -12.25 5.69
CA ALA A 86 -8.32 -10.98 5.09
C ALA A 86 -7.24 -9.92 5.28
N VAL A 87 -7.26 -8.92 4.39
CA VAL A 87 -6.45 -7.70 4.48
C VAL A 87 -7.38 -6.49 4.64
N ALA A 88 -7.01 -5.60 5.55
CA ALA A 88 -7.65 -4.30 5.72
C ALA A 88 -6.64 -3.18 5.41
N THR A 89 -7.14 -2.06 4.89
CA THR A 89 -6.32 -0.87 4.55
C THR A 89 -7.06 0.40 4.97
N GLY A 90 -6.33 1.50 5.12
CA GLY A 90 -6.91 2.81 5.49
C GLY A 90 -7.58 3.57 4.34
N HIS A 91 -7.90 2.93 3.20
CA HIS A 91 -8.58 3.62 2.10
C HIS A 91 -9.99 4.04 2.50
N TYR A 92 -10.40 5.23 2.08
CA TYR A 92 -11.77 5.75 2.23
C TYR A 92 -12.72 5.13 1.21
N ALA A 93 -12.80 3.80 1.20
CA ALA A 93 -13.70 3.02 0.36
C ALA A 93 -14.49 2.03 1.20
N ARG A 94 -15.59 1.51 0.66
CA ARG A 94 -16.44 0.52 1.34
C ARG A 94 -16.59 -0.72 0.50
N ARG A 95 -16.67 -1.86 1.17
CA ARG A 95 -16.94 -3.17 0.55
C ARG A 95 -18.30 -3.68 1.02
N ARG A 96 -19.14 -4.14 0.09
CA ARG A 96 -20.42 -4.79 0.42
C ARG A 96 -20.42 -6.21 -0.14
N ASN A 97 -20.55 -7.19 0.74
CA ASN A 97 -20.77 -8.58 0.35
C ASN A 97 -22.18 -8.73 -0.27
N ARG A 98 -22.27 -9.50 -1.36
CA ARG A 98 -23.54 -9.92 -1.95
C ARG A 98 -23.91 -11.33 -1.48
N PRO A 99 -25.21 -11.70 -1.50
CA PRO A 99 -25.66 -13.06 -1.19
C PRO A 99 -25.09 -14.15 -2.12
N ASP A 100 -24.67 -13.79 -3.34
CA ASP A 100 -24.08 -14.70 -4.33
C ASP A 100 -22.58 -14.98 -4.11
N GLY A 101 -22.00 -14.45 -3.03
CA GLY A 101 -20.58 -14.61 -2.70
C GLY A 101 -19.65 -13.59 -3.36
N THR A 102 -20.14 -12.71 -4.24
CA THR A 102 -19.36 -11.61 -4.81
C THR A 102 -19.32 -10.39 -3.89
N ALA A 103 -18.54 -9.38 -4.25
CA ALA A 103 -18.46 -8.13 -3.50
C ALA A 103 -18.55 -6.90 -4.41
N ASP A 104 -19.18 -5.85 -3.88
CA ASP A 104 -19.17 -4.51 -4.43
C ASP A 104 -18.06 -3.67 -3.83
N LEU A 105 -17.44 -2.85 -4.67
CA LEU A 105 -16.66 -1.69 -4.25
C LEU A 105 -17.56 -0.45 -4.30
N LEU A 106 -17.70 0.21 -3.16
CA LEU A 106 -18.53 1.39 -2.97
C LEU A 106 -17.66 2.57 -2.56
N ARG A 107 -18.07 3.77 -2.98
CA ARG A 107 -17.45 5.03 -2.57
C ARG A 107 -17.42 5.20 -1.06
N GLY A 108 -16.46 5.97 -0.55
CA GLY A 108 -16.46 6.48 0.83
C GLY A 108 -17.81 7.09 1.23
N ALA A 109 -18.12 7.09 2.53
CA ALA A 109 -19.34 7.73 3.03
C ALA A 109 -19.27 9.26 2.91
N ASP A 110 -18.07 9.82 3.05
CA ASP A 110 -17.77 11.23 2.83
C ASP A 110 -17.24 11.42 1.40
N PRO A 111 -18.02 12.05 0.49
CA PRO A 111 -17.62 12.20 -0.91
C PRO A 111 -16.44 13.16 -1.12
N ASN A 112 -16.05 13.94 -0.10
CA ASN A 112 -14.87 14.80 -0.18
C ASN A 112 -13.56 14.06 0.18
N LYS A 113 -13.68 12.83 0.68
CA LYS A 113 -12.54 11.98 1.09
C LYS A 113 -12.41 10.71 0.26
N ASP A 114 -13.39 10.43 -0.60
CA ASP A 114 -13.40 9.31 -1.55
C ASP A 114 -12.41 9.54 -2.70
#